data_AF-A0A6P7U3S5-F1
#
_entry.id   AF-A0A6P7U3S5-F1
#
_cell.length_a   1.000
_cell.length_b   1.000
_cell.length_c   1.000
_cell.angle_alpha   90.00
_cell.angle_beta   90.00
_cell.angle_gamma   90.00
#
_symmetry.space_group_name_H-M   'P 1'
#
loop_
_entity.id
_entity.type
_entity.pdbx_description
1 polymer ?
#
loop_
_entity_poly.entity_id
_entity_poly.type
_entity_poly.pdbx_seq_one_letter_code
_entity_poly.pdbx_strand_id
1 'polypeptide(L)'
;MDDLSSALEQPRVNDYDYFPKNNVFCHKSATIHHSANILSSIVGPNTHIGRSCTVKSSSISSNVIINSNVTISNSIIYSDCIIEDRSICLTSILAKFSRLCSKSFISSGVLIGPGVKLEGNSVLTSSRLICTGNVEARFSDSAYFYRHYRNEGNCTSKWGVSRAIVDNSDDLESFSPENDENFISEAHETISRYLGSKASGVDNLIIELNSLKLICNLSISQLQECVIVLFLKFVNQDEKLFFSDLSQLFEQMAPVLKFYLKTIEAQIDSLFGVEVSYSVFIQEIFGLCVLSSD
;
A
#
# COMPACT_ATOMS: atom_id res chain seq x y z
N MET A 1 -14.55 -39.74 6.80
CA MET A 1 -14.99 -39.00 5.60
C MET A 1 -15.68 -37.75 6.09
N ASP A 2 -14.90 -36.81 6.60
CA ASP A 2 -15.32 -36.03 7.77
C ASP A 2 -15.41 -34.52 7.46
N ASP A 3 -16.61 -33.98 7.66
CA ASP A 3 -16.92 -32.61 8.10
C ASP A 3 -16.27 -31.40 7.40
N LEU A 4 -16.28 -31.39 6.06
CA LEU A 4 -16.20 -30.15 5.26
C LEU A 4 -17.36 -29.16 5.51
N SER A 5 -18.45 -29.61 6.15
CA SER A 5 -19.59 -28.79 6.58
C SER A 5 -19.27 -27.83 7.74
N SER A 6 -18.22 -28.09 8.52
CA SER A 6 -17.81 -27.25 9.66
C SER A 6 -17.14 -25.93 9.24
N ALA A 7 -16.65 -25.84 8.00
CA ALA A 7 -15.92 -24.68 7.48
C ALA A 7 -16.81 -23.57 6.89
N LEU A 8 -18.14 -23.69 6.98
CA LEU A 8 -19.11 -22.77 6.39
C LEU A 8 -20.15 -22.22 7.39
N GLU A 9 -19.82 -22.17 8.69
CA GLU A 9 -20.52 -21.24 9.58
C GLU A 9 -20.22 -19.79 9.13
N GLN A 10 -21.15 -19.22 8.36
CA GLN A 10 -21.18 -17.78 8.12
C GLN A 10 -21.17 -17.07 9.48
N PRO A 11 -20.35 -16.02 9.68
CA PRO A 11 -20.24 -15.37 10.98
C PRO A 11 -21.60 -14.85 11.41
N ARG A 12 -22.04 -15.27 12.61
CA ARG A 12 -23.37 -14.95 13.11
C ARG A 12 -23.51 -13.43 13.24
N VAL A 13 -24.45 -12.86 12.48
CA VAL A 13 -24.73 -11.41 12.42
C VAL A 13 -25.20 -10.85 13.79
N ASN A 14 -25.43 -11.72 14.78
CA ASN A 14 -25.99 -11.39 16.09
C ASN A 14 -24.96 -10.96 17.16
N ASP A 15 -23.66 -10.96 16.88
CA ASP A 15 -22.63 -10.77 17.92
C ASP A 15 -22.07 -9.33 18.01
N TYR A 16 -22.57 -8.42 17.16
CA TYR A 16 -22.26 -6.98 17.20
C TYR A 16 -23.46 -6.16 17.68
N ASP A 17 -23.21 -5.26 18.63
CA ASP A 17 -24.15 -4.23 19.06
C ASP A 17 -23.89 -2.93 18.27
N TYR A 18 -24.96 -2.32 17.73
CA TYR A 18 -24.89 -1.06 16.98
C TYR A 18 -25.38 0.12 17.81
N PHE A 19 -24.57 1.18 17.87
CA PHE A 19 -24.83 2.40 18.61
C PHE A 19 -25.09 3.57 17.64
N PRO A 20 -26.35 3.85 17.26
CA PRO A 20 -26.67 4.79 16.20
C PRO A 20 -26.26 6.24 16.51
N LYS A 21 -26.30 6.67 17.79
CA LYS A 21 -25.91 8.04 18.19
C LYS A 21 -24.48 8.41 17.84
N ASN A 22 -23.58 7.42 17.84
CA ASN A 22 -22.17 7.60 17.55
C ASN A 22 -21.76 6.91 16.24
N ASN A 23 -22.69 6.25 15.54
CA ASN A 23 -22.42 5.35 14.40
C ASN A 23 -21.30 4.32 14.71
N VAL A 24 -21.40 3.61 15.83
CA VAL A 24 -20.39 2.63 16.26
C VAL A 24 -20.93 1.22 16.20
N PHE A 25 -20.16 0.30 15.62
CA PHE A 25 -20.40 -1.14 15.67
C PHE A 25 -19.39 -1.80 16.62
N CYS A 26 -19.85 -2.50 17.65
CA CYS A 26 -18.97 -3.11 18.64
C CYS A 26 -19.32 -4.57 18.87
N HIS A 27 -18.33 -5.47 18.81
CA HIS A 27 -18.52 -6.86 19.19
C HIS A 27 -18.73 -7.01 20.70
N LYS A 28 -19.62 -7.92 21.11
CA LYS A 28 -19.97 -8.17 22.53
C LYS A 28 -18.81 -8.61 23.43
N SER A 29 -17.76 -9.21 22.85
CA SER A 29 -16.55 -9.62 23.58
C SER A 29 -15.46 -8.54 23.66
N ALA A 30 -15.69 -7.34 23.11
CA ALA A 30 -14.74 -6.23 23.25
C ALA A 30 -14.87 -5.56 24.62
N THR A 31 -13.73 -5.27 25.27
CA THR A 31 -13.72 -4.59 26.58
C THR A 31 -13.33 -3.13 26.40
N ILE A 32 -14.27 -2.22 26.60
CA ILE A 32 -14.08 -0.78 26.40
C ILE A 32 -14.11 -0.06 27.75
N HIS A 33 -13.08 0.75 28.04
CA HIS A 33 -13.07 1.56 29.25
C HIS A 33 -14.09 2.71 29.18
N HIS A 34 -14.76 3.01 30.29
CA HIS A 34 -15.82 4.04 30.38
C HIS A 34 -15.37 5.48 30.01
N SER A 35 -14.06 5.73 29.91
CA SER A 35 -13.49 7.02 29.52
C SER A 35 -12.96 7.06 28.08
N ALA A 36 -13.13 5.97 27.32
CA ALA A 36 -12.82 5.96 25.90
C ALA A 36 -13.97 6.62 25.11
N ASN A 37 -13.63 7.45 24.12
CA ASN A 37 -14.56 8.09 23.21
C ASN A 37 -14.44 7.46 21.82
N ILE A 38 -15.54 6.88 21.32
CA ILE A 38 -15.59 6.13 20.06
C ILE A 38 -16.69 6.72 19.17
N LEU A 39 -16.34 7.07 17.93
CA LEU A 39 -17.21 7.73 16.96
C LEU A 39 -16.98 7.14 15.56
N SER A 40 -18.05 6.88 14.80
CA SER A 40 -18.04 6.39 13.41
C SER A 40 -17.08 5.21 13.17
N SER A 41 -16.97 4.28 14.12
CA SER A 41 -15.89 3.28 14.17
C SER A 41 -16.41 1.87 14.41
N ILE A 42 -15.64 0.89 13.94
CA ILE A 42 -15.95 -0.54 14.08
C ILE A 42 -14.94 -1.16 15.06
N VAL A 43 -15.42 -1.97 16.01
CA VAL A 43 -14.60 -2.65 17.03
C VAL A 43 -14.86 -4.16 16.98
N GLY A 44 -13.86 -4.91 16.52
CA GLY A 44 -13.92 -6.37 16.39
C GLY A 44 -13.84 -7.16 17.71
N PRO A 45 -13.95 -8.49 17.63
CA PRO A 45 -14.01 -9.36 18.80
C PRO A 45 -12.71 -9.36 19.61
N ASN A 46 -12.85 -9.51 20.93
CA ASN A 46 -11.76 -9.63 21.91
C ASN A 46 -10.80 -8.42 21.93
N THR A 47 -11.23 -7.29 21.38
CA THR A 47 -10.45 -6.06 21.35
C THR A 47 -10.58 -5.31 22.68
N HIS A 48 -9.46 -4.83 23.20
CA HIS A 48 -9.36 -4.15 24.48
C HIS A 48 -9.03 -2.67 24.24
N ILE A 49 -9.85 -1.75 24.77
CA ILE A 49 -9.66 -0.30 24.62
C ILE A 49 -9.47 0.33 26.00
N GLY A 50 -8.25 0.84 26.24
CA GLY A 50 -7.80 1.42 27.49
C GLY A 50 -8.36 2.81 27.82
N ARG A 51 -7.81 3.42 28.87
CA ARG A 51 -8.36 4.65 29.45
C ARG A 51 -8.11 5.87 28.57
N SER A 52 -9.09 6.76 28.48
CA SER A 52 -8.96 8.08 27.84
C SER A 52 -8.54 8.01 26.37
N CYS A 53 -8.89 6.93 25.68
CA CYS A 53 -8.61 6.76 24.26
C CYS A 53 -9.65 7.47 23.42
N THR A 54 -9.25 7.94 22.24
CA THR A 54 -10.14 8.56 21.26
C THR A 54 -10.03 7.81 19.95
N VAL A 55 -11.12 7.20 19.49
CA VAL A 55 -11.20 6.43 18.23
C VAL A 55 -12.26 7.07 17.33
N LYS A 56 -11.88 7.52 16.13
CA LYS A 56 -12.78 8.20 15.19
C LYS A 56 -12.64 7.66 13.78
N SER A 57 -13.75 7.41 13.09
CA SER A 57 -13.75 7.02 11.66
C SER A 57 -12.78 5.88 11.34
N SER A 58 -12.62 4.90 12.25
CA SER A 58 -11.56 3.90 12.21
C SER A 58 -12.11 2.49 12.32
N SER A 59 -11.49 1.53 11.66
CA SER A 59 -11.83 0.11 11.74
C SER A 59 -10.79 -0.64 12.56
N ILE A 60 -11.23 -1.23 13.68
CA ILE A 60 -10.40 -2.05 14.57
C ILE A 60 -10.85 -3.50 14.44
N SER A 61 -9.93 -4.38 14.07
CA SER A 61 -10.19 -5.81 13.85
C SER A 61 -10.23 -6.60 15.17
N SER A 62 -10.06 -7.92 15.09
CA SER A 62 -10.07 -8.84 16.22
C SER A 62 -8.78 -8.86 17.05
N ASN A 63 -8.88 -9.18 18.34
CA ASN A 63 -7.76 -9.36 19.26
C ASN A 63 -6.80 -8.14 19.36
N VAL A 64 -7.28 -6.93 19.11
CA VAL A 64 -6.44 -5.72 19.16
C VAL A 64 -6.34 -5.21 20.59
N ILE A 65 -5.13 -4.85 21.04
CA ILE A 65 -4.89 -4.28 22.37
C ILE A 65 -4.52 -2.80 22.22
N ILE A 66 -5.42 -1.91 22.62
CA ILE A 66 -5.20 -0.46 22.68
C ILE A 66 -5.04 -0.09 24.16
N ASN A 67 -3.85 0.38 24.55
CA ASN A 67 -3.54 0.82 25.92
C ASN A 67 -4.13 2.23 26.18
N SER A 68 -3.57 3.03 27.09
CA SER A 68 -4.21 4.26 27.58
C SER A 68 -3.70 5.54 26.90
N ASN A 69 -4.58 6.53 26.79
CA ASN A 69 -4.35 7.83 26.15
C ASN A 69 -3.96 7.73 24.67
N VAL A 70 -4.47 6.70 23.97
CA VAL A 70 -4.21 6.48 22.55
C VAL A 70 -5.22 7.27 21.70
N THR A 71 -4.75 7.95 20.66
CA THR A 71 -5.62 8.63 19.68
C THR A 71 -5.52 7.94 18.33
N ILE A 72 -6.67 7.56 17.76
CA ILE A 72 -6.81 6.85 16.50
C ILE A 72 -7.86 7.56 15.66
N SER A 73 -7.51 8.03 14.47
CA SER A 73 -8.47 8.66 13.55
C SER A 73 -8.20 8.29 12.10
N ASN A 74 -9.26 7.92 11.37
CA ASN A 74 -9.20 7.54 9.96
C ASN A 74 -8.24 6.37 9.66
N SER A 75 -7.97 5.51 10.65
CA SER A 75 -7.00 4.41 10.53
C SER A 75 -7.67 3.04 10.45
N ILE A 76 -6.99 2.10 9.78
CA ILE A 76 -7.39 0.70 9.65
C ILE A 76 -6.40 -0.15 10.44
N ILE A 77 -6.90 -0.93 11.40
CA ILE A 77 -6.10 -1.74 12.32
C ILE A 77 -6.51 -3.20 12.18
N TYR A 78 -5.60 -4.01 11.64
CA TYR A 78 -5.78 -5.46 11.46
C TYR A 78 -5.63 -6.23 12.78
N SER A 79 -5.87 -7.54 12.73
CA SER A 79 -5.94 -8.39 13.90
C SER A 79 -4.62 -8.53 14.65
N ASP A 80 -4.70 -8.86 15.94
CA ASP A 80 -3.56 -9.20 16.81
C ASP A 80 -2.53 -8.05 16.95
N CYS A 81 -2.95 -6.82 16.64
CA CYS A 81 -2.13 -5.60 16.78
C CYS A 81 -2.10 -5.10 18.23
N ILE A 82 -0.97 -4.52 18.64
CA ILE A 82 -0.79 -3.92 19.98
C ILE A 82 -0.39 -2.47 19.84
N ILE A 83 -1.12 -1.57 20.49
CA ILE A 83 -0.84 -0.13 20.54
C ILE A 83 -0.62 0.27 22.00
N GLU A 84 0.59 0.67 22.34
CA GLU A 84 0.97 1.10 23.70
C GLU A 84 0.55 2.53 24.04
N ASP A 85 0.80 2.93 25.29
CA ASP A 85 0.34 4.19 25.89
C ASP A 85 0.80 5.43 25.12
N ARG A 86 -0.07 6.44 25.07
CA ARG A 86 0.18 7.77 24.48
C ARG A 86 0.55 7.77 22.99
N SER A 87 0.30 6.68 22.28
CA SER A 87 0.53 6.60 20.84
C SER A 87 -0.60 7.26 20.04
N ILE A 88 -0.26 7.80 18.87
CA ILE A 88 -1.17 8.56 18.01
C ILE A 88 -1.11 7.95 16.60
N CYS A 89 -2.26 7.58 16.05
CA CYS A 89 -2.42 6.98 14.72
C CYS A 89 -3.43 7.82 13.91
N LEU A 90 -2.95 8.47 12.85
CA LEU A 90 -3.78 9.33 11.99
C LEU A 90 -3.69 8.80 10.55
N THR A 91 -4.82 8.51 9.91
CA THR A 91 -4.92 8.13 8.48
C THR A 91 -3.86 7.10 8.05
N SER A 92 -3.81 6.00 8.81
CA SER A 92 -2.73 4.99 8.73
C SER A 92 -3.27 3.57 8.74
N ILE A 93 -2.49 2.63 8.18
CA ILE A 93 -2.88 1.21 8.09
C ILE A 93 -1.87 0.38 8.88
N LEU A 94 -2.35 -0.36 9.87
CA LEU A 94 -1.57 -1.27 10.72
C LEU A 94 -1.93 -2.72 10.37
N ALA A 95 -1.06 -3.43 9.64
CA ALA A 95 -1.27 -4.82 9.28
C ALA A 95 -1.07 -5.78 10.47
N LYS A 96 -1.49 -7.03 10.28
CA LYS A 96 -1.64 -8.06 11.33
C LYS A 96 -0.36 -8.24 12.17
N PHE A 97 -0.51 -8.47 13.48
CA PHE A 97 0.61 -8.65 14.43
C PHE A 97 1.57 -7.45 14.60
N SER A 98 1.25 -6.28 14.04
CA SER A 98 2.09 -5.09 14.25
C SER A 98 2.01 -4.58 15.69
N ARG A 99 3.11 -3.98 16.17
CA ARG A 99 3.24 -3.50 17.55
C ARG A 99 3.79 -2.08 17.57
N LEU A 100 3.02 -1.17 18.14
CA LEU A 100 3.41 0.22 18.33
C LEU A 100 3.80 0.43 19.79
N CYS A 101 5.09 0.66 20.06
CA CYS A 101 5.54 0.98 21.40
C CYS A 101 5.11 2.39 21.85
N SER A 102 5.27 2.66 23.14
CA SER A 102 4.72 3.84 23.82
C SER A 102 5.19 5.15 23.19
N LYS A 103 4.28 6.15 23.15
CA LYS A 103 4.50 7.49 22.58
C LYS A 103 4.87 7.49 21.09
N SER A 104 4.48 6.46 20.32
CA SER A 104 4.69 6.47 18.86
C SER A 104 3.71 7.42 18.18
N PHE A 105 4.18 8.27 17.28
CA PHE A 105 3.36 9.13 16.44
C PHE A 105 3.40 8.62 15.00
N ILE A 106 2.22 8.38 14.43
CA ILE A 106 2.03 7.92 13.06
C ILE A 106 1.13 8.90 12.34
N SER A 107 1.67 9.59 11.34
CA SER A 107 0.92 10.49 10.47
C SER A 107 0.13 9.76 9.39
N SER A 108 -0.66 10.57 8.67
CA SER A 108 -1.28 10.19 7.41
C SER A 108 -0.28 9.58 6.42
N GLY A 109 -0.74 8.61 5.63
CA GLY A 109 0.05 7.97 4.56
C GLY A 109 1.07 6.93 5.05
N VAL A 110 0.99 6.52 6.32
CA VAL A 110 1.85 5.46 6.88
C VAL A 110 1.18 4.09 6.76
N LEU A 111 1.88 3.17 6.09
CA LEU A 111 1.54 1.76 6.01
C LEU A 111 2.55 0.96 6.83
N ILE A 112 2.07 0.15 7.76
CA ILE A 112 2.88 -0.74 8.60
C ILE A 112 2.55 -2.18 8.26
N GLY A 113 3.53 -2.89 7.70
CA GLY A 113 3.43 -4.29 7.29
C GLY A 113 3.27 -5.26 8.46
N PRO A 114 2.87 -6.52 8.16
CA PRO A 114 2.50 -7.47 9.19
C PRO A 114 3.71 -7.87 10.03
N GLY A 115 3.57 -7.90 11.35
CA GLY A 115 4.65 -8.26 12.29
C GLY A 115 5.69 -7.17 12.59
N VAL A 116 5.56 -5.97 12.01
CA VAL A 116 6.47 -4.84 12.31
C VAL A 116 6.29 -4.36 13.76
N LYS A 117 7.39 -4.27 14.52
CA LYS A 117 7.44 -3.59 15.83
C LYS A 117 8.13 -2.23 15.71
N LEU A 118 7.44 -1.15 16.05
CA LEU A 118 8.07 0.17 16.23
C LEU A 118 8.63 0.31 17.63
N GLU A 119 9.71 1.09 17.77
CA GLU A 119 10.28 1.43 19.07
C GLU A 119 9.58 2.63 19.72
N GLY A 120 9.77 2.81 21.03
CA GLY A 120 9.12 3.89 21.77
C GLY A 120 9.60 5.28 21.32
N ASN A 121 8.69 6.26 21.32
CA ASN A 121 8.90 7.61 20.77
C ASN A 121 9.17 7.67 19.25
N SER A 122 8.89 6.60 18.49
CA SER A 122 8.98 6.62 17.02
C SER A 122 8.06 7.68 16.41
N VAL A 123 8.58 8.54 15.55
CA VAL A 123 7.79 9.49 14.76
C VAL A 123 7.87 9.08 13.29
N LEU A 124 6.76 8.58 12.74
CA LEU A 124 6.62 8.23 11.34
C LEU A 124 5.72 9.25 10.66
N THR A 125 6.27 9.96 9.68
CA THR A 125 5.52 10.86 8.82
C THR A 125 5.67 10.40 7.38
N SER A 126 4.54 10.14 6.71
CA SER A 126 4.48 9.72 5.29
C SER A 126 5.55 8.67 4.95
N SER A 127 5.39 7.43 5.43
CA SER A 127 6.45 6.41 5.37
C SER A 127 5.84 5.01 5.33
N ARG A 128 6.37 4.13 4.46
CA ARG A 128 5.98 2.72 4.41
C ARG A 128 7.01 1.84 5.08
N LEU A 129 6.57 0.99 6.00
CA LEU A 129 7.38 0.02 6.71
C LEU A 129 6.86 -1.39 6.42
N ILE A 130 7.77 -2.34 6.18
CA ILE A 130 7.43 -3.75 5.92
C ILE A 130 8.36 -4.62 6.78
N CYS A 131 7.88 -5.77 7.26
CA CYS A 131 8.66 -6.67 8.13
C CYS A 131 9.46 -7.74 7.36
N THR A 132 9.14 -7.95 6.08
CA THR A 132 9.71 -9.00 5.24
C THR A 132 10.55 -8.40 4.10
N GLY A 133 11.86 -8.36 4.29
CA GLY A 133 12.82 -7.95 3.27
C GLY A 133 14.23 -7.98 3.87
N ASN A 134 15.14 -8.73 3.25
CA ASN A 134 16.50 -8.90 3.73
C ASN A 134 17.34 -7.65 3.36
N VAL A 135 17.15 -6.55 4.10
CA VAL A 135 17.69 -5.22 3.75
C VAL A 135 18.37 -4.55 4.93
N GLU A 136 19.51 -3.90 4.68
CA GLU A 136 20.39 -3.27 5.67
C GLU A 136 19.83 -1.98 6.31
N ALA A 137 18.56 -1.66 6.08
CA ALA A 137 17.87 -0.44 6.50
C ALA A 137 16.91 -0.68 7.68
N ARG A 138 17.46 -1.16 8.80
CA ARG A 138 16.69 -1.41 10.04
C ARG A 138 16.21 -0.08 10.65
N PHE A 139 14.90 0.04 10.85
CA PHE A 139 14.30 0.97 11.79
C PHE A 139 14.27 0.39 13.21
N SER A 140 14.12 -0.93 13.31
CA SER A 140 14.24 -1.74 14.55
C SER A 140 14.53 -3.19 14.15
N ASP A 141 14.75 -4.08 15.12
CA ASP A 141 15.04 -5.52 14.92
C ASP A 141 13.99 -6.28 14.07
N SER A 142 12.78 -5.73 13.93
CA SER A 142 11.69 -6.31 13.12
C SER A 142 10.98 -5.28 12.22
N ALA A 143 11.56 -4.09 12.07
CA ALA A 143 11.00 -3.02 11.26
C ALA A 143 12.03 -2.57 10.23
N TYR A 144 11.70 -2.72 8.96
CA TYR A 144 12.52 -2.23 7.85
C TYR A 144 11.78 -1.09 7.17
N PHE A 145 12.51 -0.02 6.86
CA PHE A 145 12.00 0.94 5.88
C PHE A 145 11.87 0.24 4.55
N TYR A 146 10.71 0.35 3.90
CA TYR A 146 10.59 -0.10 2.53
C TYR A 146 11.38 0.87 1.65
N ARG A 147 12.62 0.49 1.35
CA ARG A 147 13.50 1.22 0.44
C ARG A 147 13.32 0.58 -0.95
N HIS A 148 12.81 1.34 -1.92
CA HIS A 148 13.02 1.03 -3.33
C HIS A 148 14.52 0.78 -3.58
N TYR A 149 14.86 -0.04 -4.57
CA TYR A 149 16.23 -0.21 -5.02
C TYR A 149 16.76 1.06 -5.73
N ARG A 150 17.04 2.11 -4.94
CA ARG A 150 18.06 3.10 -5.26
C ARG A 150 19.30 2.74 -4.45
N ASN A 151 20.18 1.97 -5.09
CA ASN A 151 21.54 1.86 -4.62
C ASN A 151 22.22 3.21 -4.86
N GLU A 152 22.30 4.01 -3.80
CA GLU A 152 23.57 4.56 -3.33
C GLU A 152 23.41 5.25 -1.97
N GLY A 153 24.43 5.15 -1.13
CA GLY A 153 24.78 6.22 -0.20
C GLY A 153 23.80 6.61 0.93
N ASN A 154 23.59 5.70 1.89
CA ASN A 154 23.32 6.02 3.30
C ASN A 154 21.92 6.59 3.68
N CYS A 155 21.42 6.21 4.87
CA CYS A 155 20.06 6.53 5.31
C CYS A 155 19.97 7.93 5.93
N THR A 156 19.27 8.87 5.31
CA THR A 156 18.54 9.92 6.05
C THR A 156 17.14 10.11 5.47
N SER A 157 16.14 10.17 6.35
CA SER A 157 14.73 10.22 5.99
C SER A 157 14.31 11.62 5.50
N LYS A 158 13.94 11.75 4.23
CA LYS A 158 13.11 12.88 3.77
C LYS A 158 12.35 12.55 2.48
N TRP A 159 11.04 12.34 2.59
CA TRP A 159 10.15 12.52 1.43
C TRP A 159 10.02 14.03 1.18
N GLY A 160 10.25 14.47 -0.05
CA GLY A 160 10.14 15.88 -0.45
C GLY A 160 11.43 16.71 -0.32
N VAL A 161 12.14 16.82 -1.43
CA VAL A 161 12.97 17.96 -1.92
C VAL A 161 13.67 18.85 -0.88
N SER A 162 15.00 18.78 -0.79
CA SER A 162 15.90 19.94 -1.07
C SER A 162 17.39 19.63 -0.96
N ARG A 163 18.05 19.63 -2.13
CA ARG A 163 19.36 20.18 -2.53
C ARG A 163 20.42 20.61 -1.48
N ALA A 164 21.68 20.26 -1.82
CA ALA A 164 22.98 20.79 -1.34
C ALA A 164 23.41 20.39 0.08
N ILE A 165 24.68 20.11 0.40
CA ILE A 165 26.00 20.33 -0.27
C ILE A 165 26.92 19.11 0.11
N VAL A 166 28.06 18.72 -0.49
CA VAL A 166 29.09 19.37 -1.35
C VAL A 166 29.76 18.35 -2.32
N ASP A 167 30.52 18.87 -3.29
CA ASP A 167 31.73 18.31 -3.97
C ASP A 167 31.68 17.06 -4.89
N ASN A 168 31.54 17.36 -6.19
CA ASN A 168 32.43 16.95 -7.29
C ASN A 168 32.80 15.46 -7.47
N SER A 169 31.96 14.73 -8.20
CA SER A 169 32.39 13.98 -9.40
C SER A 169 31.20 13.82 -10.36
N ASP A 170 31.49 13.68 -11.65
CA ASP A 170 30.56 14.02 -12.74
C ASP A 170 29.44 13.00 -13.00
N ASP A 171 28.31 13.51 -13.51
CA ASP A 171 27.33 12.86 -14.40
C ASP A 171 26.82 11.45 -14.04
N LEU A 172 26.04 11.34 -12.96
CA LEU A 172 25.02 10.29 -12.79
C LEU A 172 23.62 10.87 -12.64
N GLU A 173 22.93 11.04 -13.78
CA GLU A 173 21.50 11.34 -13.80
C GLU A 173 20.72 10.19 -13.16
N SER A 174 20.02 10.50 -12.06
CA SER A 174 19.30 9.48 -11.31
C SER A 174 18.01 9.11 -12.04
N PHE A 175 18.04 8.02 -12.83
CA PHE A 175 16.92 7.56 -13.66
C PHE A 175 15.62 7.48 -12.85
N SER A 176 14.54 8.04 -13.42
CA SER A 176 13.17 7.93 -12.93
C SER A 176 12.29 7.50 -14.11
N PRO A 177 11.71 6.29 -14.12
CA PRO A 177 10.90 5.80 -15.24
C PRO A 177 9.65 6.64 -15.54
N GLU A 178 9.26 7.54 -14.64
CA GLU A 178 8.16 8.48 -14.83
C GLU A 178 8.59 9.83 -15.45
N ASN A 179 9.90 10.16 -15.40
CA ASN A 179 10.45 11.43 -15.90
C ASN A 179 11.36 11.28 -17.13
N ASP A 180 11.78 10.06 -17.51
CA ASP A 180 12.44 9.84 -18.79
C ASP A 180 11.39 9.77 -19.91
N GLU A 181 11.05 10.96 -20.44
CA GLU A 181 10.11 11.12 -21.54
C GLU A 181 10.54 10.36 -22.81
N ASN A 182 11.85 10.14 -23.01
CA ASN A 182 12.37 9.40 -24.17
C ASN A 182 12.05 7.91 -24.03
N PHE A 183 12.32 7.31 -22.87
CA PHE A 183 11.93 5.92 -22.62
C PHE A 183 10.41 5.73 -22.70
N ILE A 184 9.64 6.64 -22.08
CA ILE A 184 8.17 6.56 -22.07
C ILE A 184 7.59 6.64 -23.48
N SER A 185 8.03 7.59 -24.31
CA SER A 185 7.50 7.79 -25.66
C SER A 185 7.82 6.61 -26.58
N GLU A 186 9.06 6.16 -26.60
CA GLU A 186 9.51 5.02 -27.42
C GLU A 186 8.86 3.68 -26.98
N ALA A 187 8.69 3.48 -25.66
CA ALA A 187 7.95 2.33 -25.14
C ALA A 187 6.45 2.40 -25.45
N HIS A 188 5.85 3.60 -25.44
CA HIS A 188 4.48 3.82 -25.85
C HIS A 188 4.29 3.56 -27.36
N GLU A 189 5.18 4.01 -28.24
CA GLU A 189 5.11 3.66 -29.67
C GLU A 189 5.24 2.15 -29.91
N THR A 190 6.16 1.49 -29.20
CA THR A 190 6.36 0.03 -29.22
C THR A 190 5.10 -0.74 -28.78
N ILE A 191 4.48 -0.34 -27.66
CA ILE A 191 3.26 -0.98 -27.15
C ILE A 191 2.05 -0.67 -28.04
N SER A 192 1.94 0.57 -28.55
CA SER A 192 0.88 0.98 -29.49
C SER A 192 0.88 0.12 -30.75
N ARG A 193 2.07 -0.15 -31.33
CA ARG A 193 2.23 -1.06 -32.48
C ARG A 193 1.78 -2.49 -32.17
N TYR A 194 2.05 -3.00 -30.96
CA TYR A 194 1.61 -4.33 -30.51
C TYR A 194 0.08 -4.39 -30.32
N LEU A 195 -0.52 -3.41 -29.62
CA LEU A 195 -1.96 -3.36 -29.38
C LEU A 195 -2.75 -3.16 -30.69
N GLY A 196 -2.25 -2.33 -31.59
CA GLY A 196 -2.84 -2.08 -32.91
C GLY A 196 -2.66 -3.22 -33.91
N SER A 197 -1.70 -4.13 -33.72
CA SER A 197 -1.44 -5.22 -34.67
C SER A 197 -1.04 -6.54 -33.99
N LYS A 198 -1.97 -7.51 -34.01
CA LYS A 198 -1.72 -8.91 -33.55
C LYS A 198 -0.60 -9.63 -34.32
N ALA A 199 -0.11 -9.04 -35.42
CA ALA A 199 0.94 -9.61 -36.26
C ALA A 199 2.34 -9.59 -35.61
N SER A 200 2.63 -8.66 -34.68
CA SER A 200 3.97 -8.60 -34.08
C SER A 200 4.21 -9.75 -33.09
N GLY A 201 3.19 -10.24 -32.41
CA GLY A 201 3.33 -11.33 -31.43
C GLY A 201 4.03 -10.89 -30.13
N VAL A 202 3.91 -11.72 -29.09
CA VAL A 202 4.39 -11.41 -27.74
C VAL A 202 5.93 -11.36 -27.69
N ASP A 203 6.59 -12.28 -28.38
CA ASP A 203 8.05 -12.43 -28.32
C ASP A 203 8.78 -11.22 -28.89
N ASN A 204 8.27 -10.64 -30.00
CA ASN A 204 8.86 -9.42 -30.57
C ASN A 204 8.69 -8.23 -29.63
N LEU A 205 7.53 -8.05 -29.00
CA LEU A 205 7.34 -7.00 -28.00
C LEU A 205 8.32 -7.15 -26.81
N ILE A 206 8.53 -8.38 -26.33
CA ILE A 206 9.51 -8.65 -25.25
C ILE A 206 10.94 -8.34 -25.72
N ILE A 207 11.28 -8.61 -26.98
CA ILE A 207 12.59 -8.28 -27.56
C ILE A 207 12.76 -6.76 -27.72
N GLU A 208 11.74 -6.06 -28.23
CA GLU A 208 11.76 -4.60 -28.36
C GLU A 208 11.88 -3.93 -26.98
N LEU A 209 11.06 -4.30 -25.99
CA LEU A 209 11.17 -3.76 -24.62
C LEU A 209 12.51 -4.08 -23.95
N ASN A 210 13.09 -5.26 -24.17
CA ASN A 210 14.44 -5.57 -23.67
C ASN A 210 15.54 -4.79 -24.40
N SER A 211 15.34 -4.43 -25.66
CA SER A 211 16.25 -3.60 -26.43
C SER A 211 16.19 -2.15 -25.96
N LEU A 212 14.98 -1.59 -25.77
CA LEU A 212 14.77 -0.27 -25.17
C LEU A 212 15.38 -0.17 -23.77
N LYS A 213 15.21 -1.21 -22.95
CA LYS A 213 15.86 -1.30 -21.64
C LYS A 213 17.39 -1.18 -21.73
N LEU A 214 18.02 -1.78 -22.75
CA LEU A 214 19.46 -1.65 -22.95
C LEU A 214 19.85 -0.25 -23.46
N ILE A 215 19.06 0.35 -24.35
CA ILE A 215 19.28 1.70 -24.90
C ILE A 215 19.16 2.77 -23.80
N CYS A 216 18.13 2.70 -22.96
CA CYS A 216 17.88 3.62 -21.86
C CYS A 216 18.66 3.27 -20.57
N ASN A 217 19.63 2.35 -20.63
CA ASN A 217 20.45 1.88 -19.50
C ASN A 217 19.64 1.47 -18.24
N LEU A 218 18.49 0.84 -18.47
CA LEU A 218 17.54 0.42 -17.44
C LEU A 218 17.93 -0.92 -16.80
N SER A 219 17.74 -1.03 -15.49
CA SER A 219 17.73 -2.33 -14.82
C SER A 219 16.47 -3.13 -15.16
N ILE A 220 16.53 -4.45 -14.98
CA ILE A 220 15.35 -5.31 -15.14
C ILE A 220 14.26 -4.97 -14.09
N SER A 221 14.67 -4.56 -12.89
CA SER A 221 13.77 -4.16 -11.79
C SER A 221 12.96 -2.92 -12.17
N GLN A 222 13.60 -1.88 -12.71
CA GLN A 222 12.90 -0.66 -13.15
C GLN A 222 11.92 -0.94 -14.30
N LEU A 223 12.27 -1.84 -15.23
CA LEU A 223 11.33 -2.27 -16.26
C LEU A 223 10.14 -3.05 -15.64
N GLN A 224 10.35 -3.85 -14.59
CA GLN A 224 9.29 -4.56 -13.87
C GLN A 224 8.39 -3.61 -13.05
N GLU A 225 8.95 -2.57 -12.43
CA GLU A 225 8.21 -1.49 -11.76
C GLU A 225 7.26 -0.77 -12.74
N CYS A 226 7.75 -0.42 -13.95
CA CYS A 226 6.99 0.40 -14.90
C CYS A 226 6.19 -0.38 -15.95
N VAL A 227 6.39 -1.69 -16.17
CA VAL A 227 5.76 -2.42 -17.29
C VAL A 227 4.23 -2.32 -17.27
N ILE A 228 3.58 -2.48 -16.12
CA ILE A 228 2.11 -2.34 -16.04
C ILE A 228 1.70 -0.89 -16.31
N VAL A 229 2.44 0.10 -15.79
CA VAL A 229 2.18 1.53 -15.99
C VAL A 229 2.19 1.90 -17.47
N LEU A 230 3.16 1.39 -18.23
CA LEU A 230 3.28 1.63 -19.67
C LEU A 230 2.04 1.13 -20.44
N PHE A 231 1.48 -0.02 -20.05
CA PHE A 231 0.22 -0.50 -20.63
C PHE A 231 -0.98 0.30 -20.15
N LEU A 232 -1.06 0.65 -18.86
CA LEU A 232 -2.21 1.36 -18.31
C LEU A 232 -2.42 2.76 -18.91
N LYS A 233 -1.38 3.39 -19.46
CA LYS A 233 -1.49 4.61 -20.29
C LYS A 233 -2.39 4.47 -21.52
N PHE A 234 -2.73 3.25 -21.94
CA PHE A 234 -3.68 2.97 -23.03
C PHE A 234 -5.13 2.75 -22.57
N VAL A 235 -5.41 2.73 -21.26
CA VAL A 235 -6.79 2.62 -20.75
C VAL A 235 -7.48 3.97 -20.87
N ASN A 236 -8.68 3.98 -21.45
CA ASN A 236 -9.50 5.17 -21.57
C ASN A 236 -9.92 5.69 -20.18
N GLN A 237 -9.83 7.00 -19.96
CA GLN A 237 -10.20 7.65 -18.69
C GLN A 237 -11.70 7.93 -18.57
N ASP A 238 -12.51 7.64 -19.59
CA ASP A 238 -13.98 7.65 -19.51
C ASP A 238 -14.47 6.51 -18.59
N GLU A 239 -15.10 6.85 -17.46
CA GLU A 239 -15.61 5.93 -16.44
C GLU A 239 -16.42 4.75 -17.01
N LYS A 240 -17.15 4.97 -18.11
CA LYS A 240 -18.03 3.94 -18.71
C LYS A 240 -17.27 2.87 -19.48
N LEU A 241 -16.10 3.22 -20.02
CA LEU A 241 -15.27 2.34 -20.84
C LEU A 241 -14.04 1.84 -20.08
N PHE A 242 -13.64 2.52 -19.00
CA PHE A 242 -12.48 2.19 -18.18
C PHE A 242 -12.39 0.69 -17.85
N PHE A 243 -13.46 0.07 -17.33
CA PHE A 243 -13.45 -1.34 -16.94
C PHE A 243 -13.43 -2.32 -18.12
N SER A 244 -14.10 -2.01 -19.24
CA SER A 244 -14.05 -2.85 -20.44
C SER A 244 -12.68 -2.80 -21.09
N ASP A 245 -12.11 -1.61 -21.20
CA ASP A 245 -10.83 -1.35 -21.86
C ASP A 245 -9.70 -1.93 -21.01
N LEU A 246 -9.77 -1.78 -19.69
CA LEU A 246 -8.84 -2.42 -18.75
C LEU A 246 -8.90 -3.95 -18.85
N SER A 247 -10.10 -4.56 -18.87
CA SER A 247 -10.21 -6.02 -19.04
C SER A 247 -9.60 -6.49 -20.37
N GLN A 248 -9.91 -5.81 -21.48
CA GLN A 248 -9.39 -6.14 -22.80
C GLN A 248 -7.87 -5.94 -22.89
N LEU A 249 -7.33 -4.92 -22.22
CA LEU A 249 -5.89 -4.68 -22.11
C LEU A 249 -5.21 -5.79 -21.31
N PHE A 250 -5.75 -6.16 -20.14
CA PHE A 250 -5.21 -7.24 -19.29
C PHE A 250 -5.16 -8.58 -20.03
N GLU A 251 -6.16 -8.92 -20.85
CA GLU A 251 -6.11 -10.10 -21.73
C GLU A 251 -4.95 -10.05 -22.73
N GLN A 252 -4.71 -8.90 -23.36
CA GLN A 252 -3.66 -8.71 -24.36
C GLN A 252 -2.25 -8.64 -23.78
N MET A 253 -2.08 -8.08 -22.58
CA MET A 253 -0.77 -7.98 -21.90
C MET A 253 -0.47 -9.16 -20.97
N ALA A 254 -1.45 -10.01 -20.62
CA ALA A 254 -1.24 -11.21 -19.79
C ALA A 254 0.00 -12.05 -20.12
N PRO A 255 0.36 -12.36 -21.38
CA PRO A 255 1.57 -13.11 -21.68
C PRO A 255 2.86 -12.31 -21.45
N VAL A 256 2.83 -10.98 -21.65
CA VAL A 256 3.95 -10.06 -21.37
C VAL A 256 4.17 -9.93 -19.86
N LEU A 257 3.09 -9.73 -19.10
CA LEU A 257 3.14 -9.66 -17.63
C LEU A 257 3.67 -10.97 -17.03
N LYS A 258 3.26 -12.13 -17.54
CA LYS A 258 3.82 -13.43 -17.13
C LYS A 258 5.31 -13.59 -17.45
N PHE A 259 5.84 -12.87 -18.44
CA PHE A 259 7.27 -12.88 -18.73
C PHE A 259 8.09 -12.03 -17.74
N TYR A 260 7.61 -10.84 -17.37
CA TYR A 260 8.33 -9.93 -16.48
C TYR A 260 8.06 -10.20 -15.00
N LEU A 261 6.82 -10.52 -14.60
CA LEU A 261 6.37 -10.62 -13.21
C LEU A 261 6.47 -12.05 -12.65
N LYS A 262 7.65 -12.67 -12.84
CA LYS A 262 7.91 -14.08 -12.49
C LYS A 262 8.10 -14.32 -10.99
N THR A 263 8.60 -13.33 -10.26
CA THR A 263 8.87 -13.43 -8.81
C THR A 263 7.89 -12.59 -8.01
N ILE A 264 7.81 -12.85 -6.70
CA ILE A 264 6.92 -12.13 -5.80
C ILE A 264 7.35 -10.66 -5.69
N GLU A 265 8.66 -10.41 -5.69
CA GLU A 265 9.26 -9.07 -5.69
C GLU A 265 8.82 -8.29 -6.93
N ALA A 266 9.00 -8.85 -8.14
CA ALA A 266 8.57 -8.18 -9.37
C ALA A 266 7.05 -7.91 -9.41
N GLN A 267 6.23 -8.80 -8.85
CA GLN A 267 4.78 -8.58 -8.73
C GLN A 267 4.46 -7.41 -7.78
N ILE A 268 5.13 -7.36 -6.63
CA ILE A 268 5.01 -6.26 -5.65
C ILE A 268 5.46 -4.93 -6.27
N ASP A 269 6.64 -4.90 -6.90
CA ASP A 269 7.22 -3.71 -7.54
C ASP A 269 6.28 -3.16 -8.64
N SER A 270 5.70 -4.04 -9.45
CA SER A 270 4.71 -3.65 -10.47
C SER A 270 3.41 -3.10 -9.87
N LEU A 271 2.97 -3.60 -8.71
CA LEU A 271 1.80 -3.10 -8.00
C LEU A 271 2.06 -1.70 -7.42
N PHE A 272 3.28 -1.43 -6.95
CA PHE A 272 3.69 -0.07 -6.55
C PHE A 272 3.64 0.91 -7.72
N GLY A 273 4.10 0.52 -8.92
CA GLY A 273 4.00 1.35 -10.12
C GLY A 273 2.55 1.72 -10.47
N VAL A 274 1.62 0.75 -10.38
CA VAL A 274 0.18 1.00 -10.53
C VAL A 274 -0.33 1.97 -9.47
N GLU A 275 0.04 1.77 -8.21
CA GLU A 275 -0.41 2.62 -7.11
C GLU A 275 0.07 4.07 -7.25
N VAL A 276 1.34 4.31 -7.63
CA VAL A 276 1.85 5.67 -7.87
C VAL A 276 1.09 6.33 -9.02
N SER A 277 0.92 5.60 -10.14
CA SER A 277 0.23 6.09 -11.35
C SER A 277 -1.24 6.42 -11.12
N TYR A 278 -1.93 5.65 -10.28
CA TYR A 278 -3.36 5.77 -10.04
C TYR A 278 -3.72 6.34 -8.66
N SER A 279 -2.76 6.76 -7.83
CA SER A 279 -3.02 7.27 -6.47
C SER A 279 -4.08 8.36 -6.42
N VAL A 280 -4.05 9.29 -7.40
CA VAL A 280 -5.04 10.38 -7.53
C VAL A 280 -6.39 9.85 -8.00
N PHE A 281 -6.41 9.05 -9.06
CA PHE A 281 -7.63 8.49 -9.66
C PHE A 281 -8.37 7.52 -8.72
N ILE A 282 -7.63 6.70 -7.98
CA ILE A 282 -8.15 5.80 -6.94
C ILE A 282 -8.72 6.62 -5.78
N GLN A 283 -8.08 7.72 -5.38
CA GLN A 283 -8.65 8.62 -4.36
C GLN A 283 -9.95 9.29 -4.83
N GLU A 284 -10.05 9.67 -6.10
CA GLU A 284 -11.29 10.21 -6.69
C GLU A 284 -12.40 9.14 -6.78
N ILE A 285 -12.10 7.92 -7.27
CA ILE A 285 -13.06 6.81 -7.31
C ILE A 285 -13.52 6.41 -5.90
N PHE A 286 -12.62 6.25 -4.93
CA PHE A 286 -13.03 5.96 -3.55
C PHE A 286 -13.80 7.12 -2.92
N GLY A 287 -13.48 8.38 -3.27
CA GLY A 287 -14.28 9.54 -2.91
C GLY A 287 -15.70 9.45 -3.45
N LEU A 288 -15.87 9.13 -4.73
CA LEU A 288 -17.17 8.96 -5.39
C LEU A 288 -17.94 7.74 -4.82
N CYS A 289 -17.27 6.62 -4.54
CA CYS A 289 -17.90 5.45 -3.92
C CYS A 289 -18.32 5.68 -2.45
N VAL A 290 -17.67 6.60 -1.74
CA VAL A 290 -18.05 7.01 -0.37
C VAL A 290 -19.14 8.10 -0.37
N LEU A 291 -19.32 8.82 -1.49
CA LEU A 291 -20.32 9.89 -1.66
C LEU A 291 -21.57 9.49 -2.47
N SER A 292 -21.62 8.28 -3.03
CA SER A 292 -22.75 7.80 -3.85
C SER A 292 -23.71 6.85 -3.10
N SER A 293 -23.60 6.80 -1.77
CA SER A 293 -24.58 6.14 -0.90
C SER A 293 -25.46 7.15 -0.16
N ASP A 294 -26.28 7.87 -0.93
CA ASP A 294 -27.46 8.67 -0.51
C ASP A 294 -28.62 8.40 -1.49
#